data_AF-A0A3Q0FNW7-F1
#
_entry.id   AF-A0A3Q0FNW7-F1
#
_cell.length_a   1.000
_cell.length_b   1.000
_cell.length_c   1.000
_cell.angle_alpha   90.00
_cell.angle_beta   90.00
_cell.angle_gamma   90.00
#
_symmetry.space_group_name_H-M   'P 1'
#
loop_
_entity.id
_entity.type
_entity.pdbx_description
1 polymer ?
#
loop_
_entity_poly.entity_id
_entity_poly.type
_entity_poly.pdbx_seq_one_letter_code
_entity_poly.pdbx_strand_id
1 'polypeptide(L)'
;MDALKNGRVVAIAPGGAPEALFSDKTYKLIWGHRKGFAQLAIDAKVSIIPMYTENIQEAYRMPNECRLIRWLHETFLWPVIPPYGGLPVKLHTHVGEPIPYDPDITAEELAKKTQTALQNLIQRHQQIPGSMWKALLARLDKPKKDD
;
A
#
# COMPACT_ATOMS: atom_id res chain seq x y z
N MET A 1 -9.84 -13.95 14.08
CA MET A 1 -8.98 -15.11 14.44
C MET A 1 -9.39 -16.34 13.66
N ASP A 2 -10.67 -16.71 13.70
CA ASP A 2 -11.15 -17.98 13.11
C ASP A 2 -10.88 -18.10 11.61
N ALA A 3 -10.97 -17.01 10.85
CA ALA A 3 -10.65 -17.04 9.41
C ALA A 3 -9.22 -17.50 9.12
N LEU A 4 -8.22 -16.97 9.82
CA LEU A 4 -6.81 -17.34 9.61
C LEU A 4 -6.51 -18.74 10.13
N LYS A 5 -7.07 -19.11 11.29
CA LYS A 5 -6.91 -20.48 11.85
C LYS A 5 -7.55 -21.55 10.96
N ASN A 6 -8.59 -21.20 10.21
CA ASN A 6 -9.25 -22.07 9.23
C ASN A 6 -8.57 -22.07 7.85
N GLY A 7 -7.35 -21.51 7.72
CA GLY A 7 -6.59 -21.50 6.47
C GLY A 7 -7.12 -20.55 5.41
N ARG A 8 -7.94 -19.55 5.77
CA ARG A 8 -8.43 -18.54 4.82
C ARG A 8 -7.41 -17.42 4.65
N VAL A 9 -7.33 -16.88 3.44
CA VAL A 9 -6.51 -15.70 3.13
C VAL A 9 -7.22 -14.43 3.56
N VAL A 10 -6.50 -13.51 4.19
CA VAL A 10 -7.01 -12.20 4.60
C VAL A 10 -6.10 -11.13 4.00
N ALA A 11 -6.68 -10.22 3.22
CA ALA A 11 -5.99 -9.03 2.72
C ALA A 11 -6.20 -7.86 3.70
N ILE A 12 -5.11 -7.18 4.07
CA ILE A 12 -5.14 -6.05 5.01
C ILE A 12 -4.37 -4.88 4.39
N ALA A 13 -4.96 -3.68 4.45
CA ALA A 13 -4.31 -2.42 4.09
C ALA A 13 -3.85 -1.70 5.38
N PRO A 14 -2.58 -1.87 5.83
CA PRO A 14 -2.12 -1.37 7.12
C PRO A 14 -2.12 0.16 7.25
N GLY A 15 -1.93 0.87 6.14
CA GLY A 15 -1.93 2.33 6.06
C GLY A 15 -3.31 2.99 6.25
N GLY A 16 -4.40 2.24 6.10
CA GLY A 16 -5.78 2.71 6.32
C GLY A 16 -6.13 4.02 5.61
N ALA A 17 -7.11 4.75 6.17
CA ALA A 17 -7.55 6.03 5.60
C ALA A 17 -6.44 7.10 5.53
N PRO A 18 -5.56 7.26 6.54
CA PRO A 18 -4.47 8.24 6.45
C PRO A 18 -3.53 7.99 5.28
N GLU A 19 -3.08 6.76 5.05
CA GLU A 19 -2.24 6.48 3.88
C GLU A 19 -3.02 6.73 2.58
N ALA A 20 -4.29 6.31 2.51
CA ALA A 20 -5.10 6.57 1.32
C ALA A 20 -5.28 8.06 1.02
N LEU A 21 -5.37 8.91 2.05
CA LEU A 21 -5.57 10.36 1.92
C LEU A 21 -4.28 11.15 1.68
N PHE A 22 -3.19 10.73 2.33
CA PHE A 22 -1.93 11.49 2.41
C PHE A 22 -0.79 10.88 1.60
N SER A 23 -1.02 9.78 0.86
CA SER A 23 0.04 9.24 0.02
C SER A 23 0.30 10.15 -1.19
N ASP A 24 1.58 10.37 -1.46
CA ASP A 24 2.09 11.26 -2.49
C ASP A 24 2.79 10.49 -3.63
N LYS A 25 3.23 11.22 -4.66
CA LYS A 25 3.98 10.66 -5.82
C LYS A 25 5.24 9.89 -5.44
N THR A 26 5.70 10.01 -4.19
CA THR A 26 6.89 9.32 -3.71
C THR A 26 6.60 7.92 -3.19
N TYR A 27 5.32 7.52 -3.13
CA TYR A 27 4.90 6.19 -2.67
C TYR A 27 5.51 5.83 -1.32
N LYS A 28 5.58 6.80 -0.41
CA LYS A 28 6.00 6.58 0.97
C LYS A 28 4.87 5.93 1.76
N LEU A 29 5.20 4.85 2.46
CA LEU A 29 4.27 4.15 3.35
C LEU A 29 4.05 4.95 4.64
N ILE A 30 2.78 5.13 5.04
CA ILE A 30 2.38 5.96 6.18
C ILE A 30 1.55 5.11 7.15
N TRP A 31 2.24 4.28 7.95
CA TRP A 31 1.57 3.36 8.89
C TRP A 31 1.45 3.92 10.31
N GLY A 32 2.30 4.89 10.68
CA GLY A 32 2.38 5.42 12.04
C GLY A 32 2.67 4.31 13.05
N HIS A 33 1.88 4.23 14.12
CA HIS A 33 2.00 3.21 15.17
C HIS A 33 1.12 1.96 14.94
N ARG A 34 0.59 1.77 13.72
CA ARG A 34 -0.33 0.65 13.42
C ARG A 34 0.43 -0.66 13.25
N LYS A 35 0.33 -1.50 14.26
CA LYS A 35 0.93 -2.85 14.32
C LYS A 35 -0.09 -3.98 14.49
N GLY A 36 -1.39 -3.67 14.41
CA GLY A 36 -2.46 -4.65 14.66
C GLY A 36 -2.42 -5.86 13.72
N PHE A 37 -2.05 -5.65 12.45
CA PHE A 37 -1.90 -6.74 11.48
C PHE A 37 -0.73 -7.68 11.86
N ALA A 38 0.38 -7.12 12.35
CA ALA A 38 1.55 -7.87 12.76
C ALA A 38 1.27 -8.68 14.03
N GLN A 39 0.57 -8.08 15.01
CA GLN A 39 0.13 -8.81 16.20
C GLN A 39 -0.77 -10.00 15.84
N LEU A 40 -1.74 -9.76 14.95
CA LEU A 40 -2.67 -10.79 14.48
C LEU A 40 -1.96 -11.91 13.70
N ALA A 41 -0.90 -11.60 12.95
CA ALA A 41 -0.07 -12.60 12.28
C ALA A 41 0.72 -13.47 13.27
N ILE A 42 1.29 -12.85 14.31
CA ILE A 42 2.01 -13.54 15.40
C ILE A 42 1.05 -14.47 16.16
N ASP A 43 -0.10 -13.96 16.57
CA ASP A 43 -1.09 -14.71 17.35
C ASP A 43 -1.66 -15.91 16.57
N ALA A 44 -1.80 -15.76 15.24
CA ALA A 44 -2.27 -16.82 14.35
C ALA A 44 -1.15 -17.72 13.81
N LYS A 45 0.13 -17.38 14.07
CA LYS A 45 1.32 -18.09 13.56
C LYS A 45 1.32 -18.24 12.04
N VAL A 46 0.92 -17.19 11.33
CA VAL A 46 0.84 -17.16 9.86
C VAL A 46 1.93 -16.29 9.25
N SER A 47 2.31 -16.59 8.02
CA SER A 47 3.21 -15.74 7.23
C SER A 47 2.48 -14.50 6.68
N ILE A 48 3.22 -13.41 6.51
CA ILE A 48 2.72 -12.19 5.89
C ILE A 48 3.27 -12.11 4.46
N ILE A 49 2.40 -11.93 3.48
CA ILE A 49 2.81 -11.77 2.08
C ILE A 49 2.60 -10.29 1.70
N PRO A 50 3.68 -9.51 1.50
CA PRO A 50 3.55 -8.12 1.07
C PRO A 50 3.10 -8.09 -0.40
N MET A 51 2.15 -7.21 -0.72
CA MET A 51 1.71 -6.98 -2.09
C MET A 51 1.53 -5.49 -2.35
N TYR A 52 1.87 -5.05 -3.55
CA TYR A 52 1.71 -3.66 -4.00
C TYR A 52 1.21 -3.62 -5.43
N THR A 53 0.39 -2.62 -5.75
CA THR A 53 -0.15 -2.41 -7.09
C THR A 53 0.48 -1.17 -7.71
N GLU A 54 1.23 -1.38 -8.79
CA GLU A 54 1.83 -0.34 -9.63
C GLU A 54 0.76 0.62 -10.15
N ASN A 55 1.08 1.91 -10.19
CA ASN A 55 0.24 2.98 -10.73
C ASN A 55 -1.11 3.23 -10.02
N ILE A 56 -1.33 2.66 -8.83
CA ILE A 56 -2.60 2.81 -8.10
C ILE A 56 -2.90 4.28 -7.74
N GLN A 57 -1.88 5.09 -7.47
CA GLN A 57 -2.06 6.50 -7.16
C GLN A 57 -2.20 7.40 -8.38
N GLU A 58 -1.73 6.96 -9.55
CA GLU A 58 -2.02 7.59 -10.82
C GLU A 58 -3.45 7.28 -11.27
N ALA A 59 -3.97 6.09 -10.94
CA ALA A 59 -5.35 5.72 -11.19
C ALA A 59 -6.32 6.51 -10.30
N TYR A 60 -6.01 6.60 -9.00
CA TYR A 60 -6.83 7.26 -7.99
C TYR A 60 -5.95 8.15 -7.13
N ARG A 61 -6.13 9.46 -7.28
CA ARG A 61 -5.28 10.45 -6.65
C ARG A 61 -6.09 11.32 -5.72
N MET A 62 -5.55 11.56 -4.53
CA MET A 62 -6.14 12.51 -3.61
C MET A 62 -5.65 13.92 -3.95
N PRO A 63 -6.47 14.96 -3.68
CA PRO A 63 -6.02 16.35 -3.72
C PRO A 63 -4.71 16.52 -2.95
N ASN A 64 -3.80 17.35 -3.46
CA ASN A 64 -2.53 17.61 -2.79
C ASN A 64 -2.79 18.02 -1.33
N GLU A 65 -1.90 17.57 -0.44
CA GLU A 65 -1.98 17.89 0.98
C GLU A 65 -2.07 19.40 1.21
N CYS A 66 -3.23 19.86 1.68
CA CYS A 66 -3.37 21.20 2.24
C CYS A 66 -3.38 21.07 3.77
N ARG A 67 -2.65 21.96 4.47
CA ARG A 67 -2.70 22.03 5.95
C ARG A 67 -4.13 22.08 6.49
N LEU A 68 -5.02 22.74 5.76
CA LEU A 68 -6.45 22.81 6.06
C LEU A 68 -7.14 21.45 5.96
N ILE A 69 -6.84 20.65 4.93
CA ILE A 69 -7.40 19.30 4.74
C ILE A 69 -6.98 18.37 5.88
N ARG A 70 -5.70 18.41 6.25
CA ARG A 70 -5.17 17.61 7.35
C ARG A 70 -5.78 18.02 8.69
N TRP A 71 -5.87 19.33 8.95
CA TRP A 71 -6.51 19.87 10.14
C TRP A 71 -8.00 19.50 10.22
N LEU A 72 -8.74 19.59 9.11
CA LEU A 72 -10.15 19.19 9.03
C LEU A 72 -10.33 17.69 9.26
N HIS A 73 -9.46 16.84 8.70
CA HIS A 73 -9.50 15.39 8.93
C HIS A 73 -9.22 15.05 10.40
N GLU A 74 -8.19 15.64 11.00
CA GLU A 74 -7.82 15.42 12.40
C GLU A 74 -8.87 15.95 13.38
N THR A 75 -9.60 17.02 13.02
CA THR A 75 -10.58 17.70 13.89
C THR A 75 -12.00 17.14 13.75
N PHE A 76 -12.44 16.81 12.53
CA PHE A 76 -13.85 16.50 12.25
C PHE A 76 -14.11 15.05 11.80
N LEU A 77 -13.08 14.21 11.57
CA LEU A 77 -13.23 12.82 11.07
C LEU A 77 -14.12 12.74 9.81
N TRP A 78 -14.22 13.83 9.06
CA TRP A 78 -15.24 13.98 8.02
C TRP A 78 -14.76 13.33 6.71
N PRO A 79 -15.51 12.38 6.11
CA PRO A 79 -15.04 11.51 5.04
C PRO A 79 -15.20 12.11 3.64
N VAL A 80 -15.10 13.42 3.48
CA VAL A 80 -15.53 14.12 2.25
C VAL A 80 -14.35 14.77 1.54
N ILE A 81 -13.38 13.95 1.16
CA ILE A 81 -12.45 14.31 0.10
C ILE A 81 -12.60 13.24 -0.98
N PRO A 82 -13.40 13.51 -2.03
CA PRO A 82 -13.56 12.56 -3.10
C PRO A 82 -12.20 12.38 -3.78
N PRO A 83 -11.71 11.14 -3.96
CA PRO A 83 -10.56 10.91 -4.82
C PRO A 83 -10.87 11.41 -6.22
N TYR A 84 -9.94 12.14 -6.84
CA TYR A 84 -10.02 12.41 -8.28
C TYR A 84 -9.23 11.33 -9.01
N GLY A 85 -9.81 10.73 -10.05
CA GLY A 85 -9.20 9.57 -10.67
C GLY A 85 -10.14 8.85 -11.62
N GLY A 86 -9.96 7.53 -11.71
CA GLY A 86 -10.58 6.70 -12.76
C GLY A 86 -9.80 6.79 -14.08
N LEU A 87 -8.54 7.22 -14.02
CA LEU A 87 -7.70 7.26 -15.20
C LEU A 87 -7.44 5.82 -15.69
N PRO A 88 -7.55 5.57 -17.00
CA PRO A 88 -7.35 4.26 -17.58
C PRO A 88 -5.85 3.91 -17.60
N VAL A 89 -5.16 3.82 -16.46
CA VAL A 89 -3.74 3.40 -16.38
C VAL A 89 -3.62 1.88 -16.24
N LYS A 90 -2.45 1.32 -16.59
CA LYS A 90 -2.16 -0.10 -16.36
C LYS A 90 -1.84 -0.32 -14.88
N LEU A 91 -2.59 -1.22 -14.24
CA LEU A 91 -2.37 -1.63 -12.86
C LEU A 91 -1.72 -3.01 -12.86
N HIS A 92 -0.52 -3.11 -12.29
CA HIS A 92 0.17 -4.39 -12.10
C HIS A 92 0.36 -4.67 -10.62
N THR A 93 -0.21 -5.76 -10.14
CA THR A 93 -0.04 -6.18 -8.74
C THR A 93 1.19 -7.07 -8.63
N HIS A 94 2.18 -6.61 -7.88
CA HIS A 94 3.38 -7.34 -7.52
C HIS A 94 3.20 -7.99 -6.16
N VAL A 95 3.47 -9.29 -6.09
CA VAL A 95 3.45 -10.06 -4.84
C VAL A 95 4.89 -10.33 -4.45
N GLY A 96 5.26 -9.90 -3.24
CA GLY A 96 6.59 -10.10 -2.69
C GLY A 96 6.76 -11.46 -2.03
N GLU A 97 7.97 -11.71 -1.54
CA GLU A 97 8.30 -12.94 -0.84
C GLU A 97 7.56 -13.03 0.51
N PRO A 98 7.01 -14.20 0.87
CA PRO A 98 6.40 -14.41 2.18
C PRO A 98 7.39 -14.17 3.31
N ILE A 99 7.00 -13.37 4.30
CA ILE A 99 7.72 -13.19 5.56
C ILE A 99 7.25 -14.30 6.50
N PRO A 100 8.09 -15.31 6.82
CA PRO A 100 7.69 -16.41 7.67
C PRO A 100 7.47 -15.94 9.11
N TYR A 101 6.67 -16.70 9.85
CA TYR A 101 6.48 -16.51 11.28
C TYR A 101 7.80 -16.79 12.02
N ASP A 102 8.11 -15.93 12.98
CA ASP A 102 9.26 -16.05 13.87
C ASP A 102 8.73 -15.91 15.32
N PRO A 103 9.01 -16.86 16.22
CA PRO A 103 8.53 -16.79 17.60
C PRO A 103 9.19 -15.69 18.43
N ASP A 104 10.37 -15.22 18.06
CA ASP A 104 11.16 -14.28 18.86
C ASP A 104 10.97 -12.81 18.43
N ILE A 105 10.24 -12.58 17.33
CA ILE A 105 10.04 -11.23 16.77
C ILE A 105 8.89 -10.50 17.47
N THR A 106 9.10 -9.21 17.76
CA THR A 106 8.03 -8.36 18.26
C THR A 106 7.10 -7.90 17.13
N ALA A 107 5.84 -7.56 17.45
CA ALA A 107 4.90 -7.03 16.46
C ALA A 107 5.40 -5.73 15.79
N GLU A 108 6.20 -4.93 16.49
CA GLU A 108 6.78 -3.70 15.92
C GLU A 108 7.89 -4.00 14.92
N GLU A 109 8.78 -4.95 15.23
CA GLU A 109 9.83 -5.39 14.31
C GLU A 109 9.24 -6.07 13.09
N LEU A 110 8.22 -6.91 13.26
CA LEU A 110 7.51 -7.55 12.15
C LEU A 110 6.83 -6.50 11.26
N ALA A 111 6.20 -5.48 11.86
CA ALA A 111 5.62 -4.37 11.10
C ALA A 111 6.68 -3.60 10.31
N LYS A 112 7.82 -3.27 10.94
CA LYS A 112 8.95 -2.60 10.27
C LYS A 112 9.52 -3.45 9.13
N LYS A 113 9.75 -4.74 9.36
CA LYS A 113 10.26 -5.69 8.35
C LYS A 113 9.31 -5.77 7.15
N THR A 114 8.00 -5.83 7.41
CA THR A 114 6.98 -5.81 6.36
C THR A 114 6.97 -4.48 5.60
N GLN A 115 7.10 -3.36 6.32
CA GLN A 115 7.19 -2.03 5.71
C GLN A 115 8.42 -1.91 4.79
N THR A 116 9.59 -2.38 5.24
CA THR A 116 10.82 -2.40 4.42
C THR A 116 10.65 -3.30 3.19
N ALA A 117 10.11 -4.51 3.36
CA ALA A 117 9.88 -5.42 2.24
C ALA A 117 8.93 -4.80 1.19
N LEU A 118 7.84 -4.15 1.64
CA LEU A 118 6.90 -3.49 0.76
C LEU A 118 7.51 -2.25 0.08
N GLN A 119 8.28 -1.44 0.81
CA GLN A 119 8.97 -0.29 0.24
C GLN A 119 10.01 -0.70 -0.81
N ASN A 120 10.71 -1.81 -0.60
CA ASN A 120 11.63 -2.37 -1.59
C ASN A 120 10.89 -2.86 -2.84
N LEU A 121 9.72 -3.49 -2.66
CA LEU A 121 8.85 -3.90 -3.77
C LEU A 121 8.43 -2.68 -4.61
N ILE A 122 8.00 -1.61 -3.93
CA ILE A 122 7.62 -0.35 -4.55
C ILE A 122 8.80 0.25 -5.32
N GLN A 123 9.98 0.39 -4.69
CA GLN A 123 11.16 0.96 -5.35
C GLN A 123 11.62 0.16 -6.56
N ARG A 124 11.41 -1.17 -6.57
CA ARG A 124 11.79 -2.04 -7.67
C ARG A 124 10.86 -1.93 -8.87
N HIS A 125 9.56 -1.75 -8.64
CA HIS A 125 8.54 -1.83 -9.68
C HIS A 125 7.91 -0.49 -10.08
N GLN A 126 7.93 0.51 -9.19
CA GLN A 126 7.34 1.82 -9.44
C GLN A 126 8.38 2.85 -9.89
N GLN A 127 8.05 3.63 -10.92
CA GLN A 127 8.83 4.82 -11.26
C GLN A 127 8.50 5.97 -10.31
N ILE A 128 9.50 6.44 -9.56
CA ILE A 128 9.36 7.52 -8.57
C ILE A 128 10.19 8.73 -9.02
N PRO A 129 9.64 9.97 -9.02
CA PRO A 129 8.27 10.32 -8.66
C PRO A 129 7.25 9.85 -9.70
N GLY A 130 6.11 9.36 -9.21
CA GLY A 130 4.98 8.93 -10.02
C GLY A 130 4.44 10.02 -10.97
N SER A 131 4.01 9.62 -12.17
CA SER A 131 3.52 10.53 -13.21
C SER A 131 2.33 9.95 -13.96
N MET A 132 1.18 10.61 -13.84
CA MET A 132 -0.08 10.23 -14.51
C MET A 132 0.09 10.16 -16.03
N TRP A 133 0.82 11.10 -16.64
CA TRP A 133 1.05 11.11 -18.09
C TRP A 133 1.88 9.91 -18.55
N LYS A 134 2.94 9.57 -17.82
CA LYS A 134 3.75 8.38 -18.14
C LYS A 134 2.93 7.11 -17.98
N ALA A 135 2.16 6.99 -16.91
CA ALA A 135 1.29 5.83 -16.66
C ALA A 135 0.19 5.69 -17.72
N LEU A 136 -0.35 6.80 -18.23
CA LEU A 136 -1.31 6.81 -19.34
C LEU A 136 -0.66 6.45 -20.67
N LEU A 137 0.53 7.00 -20.98
CA LEU A 137 1.28 6.66 -22.19
C LEU A 137 1.70 5.19 -22.21
N ALA A 138 2.12 4.65 -21.07
CA ALA A 138 2.45 3.24 -20.91
C ALA A 138 1.27 2.30 -21.28
N ARG A 139 0.02 2.80 -21.27
CA ARG A 139 -1.12 2.04 -21.79
C ARG A 139 -1.10 1.91 -23.31
N LEU A 140 -0.71 2.95 -24.02
CA LEU A 140 -0.67 3.02 -25.47
C LEU A 140 0.56 2.33 -26.05
N ASP A 141 1.63 2.20 -25.26
CA ASP A 141 2.80 1.42 -25.64
C ASP A 141 2.39 -0.04 -25.88
N LYS A 142 2.63 -0.49 -27.13
CA LYS A 142 2.48 -1.89 -27.50
C LYS A 142 3.45 -2.72 -26.67
N PRO A 143 3.07 -3.93 -26.21
CA PRO A 143 4.01 -4.80 -25.52
C PRO A 143 5.25 -4.98 -26.41
N LYS A 144 6.43 -4.72 -25.87
CA LYS A 144 7.67 -5.19 -26.50
C LYS A 144 7.52 -6.70 -26.59
N LYS A 145 7.64 -7.22 -27.81
CA LYS A 145 7.73 -8.65 -28.05
C LYS A 145 9.07 -9.07 -27.45
N ASP A 146 9.03 -9.80 -26.34
CA ASP A 146 10.22 -10.45 -25.82
C ASP A 146 10.53 -11.59 -26.80
N ASP A 147 11.61 -11.44 -27.56
CA ASP A 147 12.16 -12.48 -28.46
C ASP A 147 12.93 -13.54 -27.66
#